data_AF-A0A349HEH0-F1
#
_entry.id   AF-A0A349HEH0-F1
#
_cell.length_a   1.000
_cell.length_b   1.000
_cell.length_c   1.000
_cell.angle_alpha   90.00
_cell.angle_beta   90.00
_cell.angle_gamma   90.00
#
_symmetry.space_group_name_H-M   'P 1'
#
loop_
_entity.id
_entity.type
_entity.pdbx_description
1 polymer ?
#
loop_
_entity_poly.entity_id
_entity_poly.type
_entity_poly.pdbx_seq_one_letter_code
_entity_poly.pdbx_strand_id
1 'polypeptide(L)'
;MRNKFLGTGEAGYNPWRKLKVILSGLRFAVQYDFSVEYKLVVSAIVMVLAIIFQRWIDVQMLLLATGLVLMAEMFNSAIEALCDFVEPNQNEKIRAVKDIAAAAVAVIMAIWVIVVASDLMDLLSVLMQRWRG
;
A
#
# COMPACT_ATOMS: atom_id res chain seq x y z
N MET A 1 -6.66 22.83 0.94
CA MET A 1 -7.30 22.74 -0.39
C MET A 1 -8.61 23.49 -0.31
N ARG A 2 -8.99 24.30 -1.31
CA ARG A 2 -10.29 24.99 -1.27
C ARG A 2 -11.39 23.94 -1.34
N ASN A 3 -12.14 23.78 -0.26
CA ASN A 3 -13.27 22.88 -0.22
C ASN A 3 -14.47 23.63 -0.82
N LYS A 4 -14.84 23.31 -2.08
CA LYS A 4 -15.92 24.01 -2.80
C LYS A 4 -17.26 23.96 -2.04
N PHE A 5 -17.46 22.95 -1.20
CA PHE A 5 -18.67 22.76 -0.42
C PHE A 5 -18.69 23.52 0.91
N LEU A 6 -17.53 23.72 1.56
CA LEU A 6 -17.44 24.34 2.88
C LEU A 6 -16.97 25.80 2.85
N GLY A 7 -16.60 26.33 1.69
CA GLY A 7 -16.11 27.71 1.56
C GLY A 7 -14.76 27.97 2.26
N THR A 8 -14.09 26.93 2.74
CA THR A 8 -12.85 27.01 3.51
C THR A 8 -11.62 26.68 2.66
N GLY A 9 -10.49 27.35 2.95
CA GLY A 9 -9.18 27.13 2.34
C GLY A 9 -8.66 28.31 1.52
N GLU A 10 -7.34 28.50 1.50
CA GLU A 10 -6.69 29.60 0.78
C GLU A 10 -6.88 29.53 -0.74
N ALA A 11 -7.03 30.69 -1.38
CA ALA A 11 -7.21 30.84 -2.82
C ALA A 11 -5.87 30.68 -3.57
N GLY A 12 -5.80 29.71 -4.48
CA GLY A 12 -4.67 29.51 -5.39
C GLY A 12 -4.30 28.04 -5.57
N TYR A 13 -4.19 27.58 -6.83
CA TYR A 13 -3.62 26.26 -7.14
C TYR A 13 -2.11 26.37 -7.02
N ASN A 14 -1.52 25.75 -6.00
CA ASN A 14 -0.07 25.76 -5.80
C ASN A 14 0.48 24.33 -5.82
N PRO A 15 1.08 23.86 -6.94
CA PRO A 15 1.45 22.46 -7.14
C PRO A 15 2.49 21.98 -6.11
N TRP A 16 3.43 22.85 -5.72
CA TRP A 16 4.44 22.57 -4.70
C TRP A 16 3.85 22.27 -3.32
N ARG A 17 2.73 22.92 -2.96
CA ARG A 17 2.03 22.66 -1.70
C ARG A 17 1.32 21.32 -1.73
N LYS A 18 0.71 20.93 -2.86
CA LYS A 18 0.11 19.60 -3.03
C LYS A 18 1.17 18.50 -2.91
N LEU A 19 2.32 18.67 -3.55
CA LEU A 19 3.46 17.75 -3.44
C LEU A 19 3.93 17.59 -1.99
N LYS A 20 4.07 18.70 -1.23
CA LYS A 20 4.40 18.63 0.20
C LYS A 20 3.37 17.87 1.03
N VAL A 21 2.07 18.06 0.77
CA VAL A 21 1.00 17.33 1.48
C VAL A 21 1.05 15.83 1.16
N ILE A 22 1.24 15.47 -0.10
CA ILE A 22 1.39 14.07 -0.54
C ILE A 22 2.61 13.42 0.14
N LEU A 23 3.76 14.09 0.10
CA LEU A 23 5.01 13.60 0.71
C LEU A 23 4.88 13.49 2.25
N SER A 24 4.17 14.42 2.88
CA SER A 24 3.89 14.35 4.33
C SER A 24 3.01 13.16 4.67
N GLY A 25 1.94 12.91 3.90
CA GLY A 25 1.08 11.74 4.08
C GLY A 25 1.83 10.43 3.86
N LEU A 26 2.67 10.37 2.83
CA LEU A 26 3.49 9.19 2.54
C LEU A 26 4.51 8.90 3.64
N ARG A 27 5.16 9.93 4.20
CA ARG A 27 6.06 9.77 5.36
C ARG A 27 5.33 9.25 6.60
N PHE A 28 4.11 9.73 6.84
CA PHE A 28 3.30 9.27 7.96
C PHE A 28 2.95 7.78 7.83
N ALA A 29 2.54 7.36 6.62
CA ALA A 29 2.25 5.96 6.30
C ALA A 29 3.46 5.03 6.45
N VAL A 30 4.66 5.47 6.07
CA VAL A 30 5.89 4.66 6.17
C VAL A 30 6.42 4.60 7.60
N GLN A 31 6.23 5.65 8.42
CA GLN A 31 6.76 5.69 9.80
C GLN A 31 5.86 5.02 10.84
N TYR A 32 4.55 4.93 10.61
CA TYR A 32 3.62 4.34 11.57
C TYR A 32 3.48 2.81 11.45
N ASP A 33 3.74 2.24 10.27
CA ASP A 33 3.52 0.81 10.02
C ASP A 33 4.76 0.11 9.45
N PHE A 34 5.47 -0.65 10.29
CA PHE A 34 6.49 -1.63 9.83
C PHE A 34 5.91 -2.59 8.78
N SER A 35 4.59 -2.82 8.82
CA SER A 35 3.83 -3.61 7.86
C SER A 35 3.92 -3.07 6.42
N VAL A 36 4.14 -1.76 6.25
CA VAL A 36 4.28 -1.12 4.95
C VAL A 36 5.71 -1.28 4.40
N GLU A 37 6.71 -1.17 5.28
CA GLU A 37 8.14 -1.27 4.91
C GLU A 37 8.48 -2.65 4.34
N TYR A 38 8.10 -3.74 5.02
CA TYR A 38 8.47 -5.08 4.55
C TYR A 38 7.85 -5.40 3.19
N LYS A 39 6.62 -4.95 2.91
CA LYS A 39 5.94 -5.18 1.62
C LYS A 39 6.65 -4.47 0.49
N LEU A 40 7.08 -3.23 0.73
CA LEU A 40 7.89 -2.48 -0.24
C LEU A 40 9.22 -3.17 -0.52
N VAL A 41 9.92 -3.64 0.52
CA VAL A 41 11.20 -4.35 0.36
C VAL A 41 11.02 -5.66 -0.42
N VAL A 42 10.04 -6.48 -0.05
CA VAL A 42 9.76 -7.75 -0.73
C VAL A 42 9.39 -7.52 -2.19
N SER A 43 8.45 -6.61 -2.48
CA SER A 43 8.07 -6.30 -3.86
C SER A 43 9.22 -5.73 -4.67
N ALA A 44 10.07 -4.88 -4.07
CA ALA A 44 11.24 -4.34 -4.75
C ALA A 44 12.24 -5.43 -5.15
N ILE A 45 12.51 -6.40 -4.25
CA ILE A 45 13.39 -7.53 -4.54
C ILE A 45 12.84 -8.36 -5.69
N VAL A 46 11.55 -8.75 -5.63
CA VAL A 46 10.92 -9.56 -6.69
C VAL A 46 10.91 -8.82 -8.02
N MET A 47 10.66 -7.50 -8.00
CA MET A 47 10.67 -6.67 -9.21
C MET A 47 12.05 -6.55 -9.86
N VAL A 48 13.11 -6.36 -9.06
CA VAL A 48 14.49 -6.33 -9.57
C VAL A 48 14.85 -7.66 -10.22
N LEU A 49 14.46 -8.77 -9.59
CA LEU A 49 14.67 -10.11 -10.16
C LEU A 49 13.88 -10.27 -11.47
N ALA A 50 12.60 -9.92 -11.51
CA ALA A 50 11.78 -10.03 -12.73
C ALA A 50 12.34 -9.22 -13.91
N ILE A 51 12.89 -8.02 -13.67
CA ILE A 51 13.56 -7.20 -14.69
C ILE A 51 14.82 -7.90 -15.23
N ILE A 52 15.65 -8.49 -14.36
CA ILE A 52 16.85 -9.24 -14.76
C ILE A 52 16.49 -10.40 -15.69
N PHE A 53 15.34 -11.06 -15.48
CA PHE A 53 14.85 -12.17 -16.31
C PHE A 53 13.95 -11.73 -17.48
N GLN A 54 13.88 -10.43 -17.80
CA GLN A 54 13.13 -9.84 -18.93
C GLN A 54 11.62 -10.15 -18.95
N ARG A 55 10.99 -10.24 -17.76
CA ARG A 55 9.56 -10.53 -17.60
C ARG A 55 8.74 -9.27 -17.35
N TRP A 56 8.45 -8.51 -18.41
CA TRP A 56 7.78 -7.21 -18.30
C TRP A 56 6.30 -7.26 -17.91
N ILE A 57 5.59 -8.35 -18.22
CA ILE A 57 4.16 -8.51 -17.88
C ILE A 57 3.99 -8.70 -16.36
N ASP A 58 4.87 -9.49 -15.74
CA ASP A 58 4.82 -9.84 -14.32
C ASP A 58 5.12 -8.62 -13.43
N VAL A 59 6.04 -7.75 -13.88
CA VAL A 59 6.40 -6.49 -13.21
C VAL A 59 5.20 -5.54 -13.05
N GLN A 60 4.33 -5.43 -14.07
CA GLN A 60 3.18 -4.52 -14.02
C GLN A 60 2.13 -4.97 -13.00
N MET A 61 1.86 -6.27 -12.94
CA MET A 61 0.91 -6.86 -12.02
C MET A 61 1.42 -6.80 -10.58
N LEU A 62 2.70 -7.08 -10.36
CA LEU A 62 3.35 -6.95 -9.06
C LEU A 62 3.32 -5.50 -8.55
N LEU A 63 3.62 -4.52 -9.42
CA LEU A 63 3.54 -3.10 -9.08
C LEU A 63 2.12 -2.69 -8.70
N LEU A 64 1.12 -3.11 -9.48
CA LEU A 64 -0.29 -2.83 -9.22
C LEU A 64 -0.76 -3.45 -7.91
N ALA A 65 -0.47 -4.74 -7.69
CA ALA A 65 -0.85 -5.46 -6.48
C ALA A 65 -0.22 -4.82 -5.23
N THR A 66 1.08 -4.47 -5.31
CA THR A 66 1.79 -3.78 -4.23
C THR A 66 1.18 -2.41 -3.96
N GLY A 67 0.90 -1.64 -5.01
CA GLY A 67 0.25 -0.33 -4.90
C GLY A 67 -1.13 -0.40 -4.22
N LEU A 68 -1.92 -1.43 -4.50
CA LEU A 68 -3.22 -1.65 -3.87
C LEU A 68 -3.10 -1.99 -2.38
N VAL A 69 -2.14 -2.83 -1.98
CA VAL A 69 -1.93 -3.13 -0.57
C VAL A 69 -1.48 -1.89 0.20
N LEU A 70 -0.57 -1.10 -0.36
CA LEU A 70 -0.13 0.16 0.24
C LEU A 70 -1.29 1.14 0.39
N MET A 71 -2.14 1.25 -0.62
CA MET A 71 -3.34 2.07 -0.56
C MET A 71 -4.29 1.63 0.55
N ALA A 72 -4.53 0.33 0.69
CA ALA A 72 -5.40 -0.21 1.72
C ALA A 72 -4.85 0.04 3.13
N GLU A 73 -3.54 -0.17 3.36
CA GLU A 73 -2.88 0.14 4.64
C GLU A 73 -3.01 1.62 4.97
N MET A 74 -2.71 2.51 4.01
CA MET A 74 -2.86 3.96 4.22
C MET A 74 -4.30 4.34 4.58
N PHE A 75 -5.30 3.70 3.99
CA PHE A 75 -6.70 3.92 4.37
C PHE A 75 -7.02 3.36 5.76
N ASN A 76 -6.48 2.19 6.12
CA ASN A 76 -6.66 1.64 7.46
C ASN A 76 -6.10 2.58 8.53
N SER A 77 -4.84 3.02 8.42
CA SER A 77 -4.23 3.94 9.39
C SER A 77 -4.96 5.29 9.44
N ALA A 78 -5.48 5.78 8.31
CA ALA A 78 -6.28 7.00 8.27
C ALA A 78 -7.64 6.84 8.97
N ILE A 79 -8.32 5.70 8.80
CA ILE A 79 -9.57 5.37 9.48
C ILE A 79 -9.32 5.21 10.98
N GLU A 80 -8.26 4.51 11.38
CA GLU A 80 -7.87 4.37 12.78
C GLU A 80 -7.63 5.73 13.44
N ALA A 81 -6.83 6.58 12.80
CA ALA A 81 -6.53 7.93 13.30
C ALA A 81 -7.80 8.80 13.40
N LEU A 82 -8.72 8.68 12.44
CA LEU A 82 -10.00 9.38 12.50
C LEU A 82 -10.87 8.87 13.66
N CYS A 83 -10.94 7.56 13.85
CA CYS A 83 -11.66 6.93 14.94
C CYS A 83 -11.11 7.36 16.30
N ASP A 84 -9.78 7.36 16.47
CA ASP A 84 -9.12 7.79 17.71
C ASP A 84 -9.29 9.28 17.99
N PHE A 85 -9.38 10.09 16.94
CA PHE A 85 -9.67 11.52 17.07
C PHE A 85 -11.13 11.78 17.48
N VAL A 86 -12.09 11.03 16.93
CA VAL A 86 -13.52 11.24 17.18
C VAL A 86 -13.97 10.65 18.52
N GLU A 87 -13.46 9.48 18.90
CA GLU A 87 -13.84 8.77 20.12
C GLU A 87 -12.59 8.20 20.79
N PRO A 88 -11.98 8.95 21.74
CA PRO A 88 -10.76 8.52 22.42
C PRO A 88 -10.99 7.43 23.47
N ASN A 89 -12.24 7.18 23.87
CA ASN A 89 -12.59 6.10 24.80
C ASN A 89 -12.94 4.81 24.05
N GLN A 90 -12.89 3.67 24.74
CA GLN A 90 -13.29 2.41 24.11
C GLN A 90 -14.80 2.39 23.80
N ASN A 91 -15.13 2.17 22.53
CA ASN A 91 -16.49 2.08 22.02
C ASN A 91 -16.62 0.89 21.06
N GLU A 92 -17.60 0.01 21.30
CA GLU A 92 -17.80 -1.20 20.50
C GLU A 92 -18.07 -0.91 19.01
N LYS A 93 -18.74 0.20 18.70
CA LYS A 93 -19.00 0.59 17.31
C LYS A 93 -17.73 1.00 16.59
N ILE A 94 -16.85 1.74 17.27
CA ILE A 94 -15.55 2.14 16.72
C ILE A 94 -14.66 0.92 16.54
N ARG A 95 -14.69 -0.02 17.49
CA ARG A 95 -14.00 -1.31 17.34
C ARG A 95 -14.46 -2.06 16.09
N ALA A 96 -15.77 -2.19 15.87
CA ALA A 96 -16.29 -2.84 14.67
C ALA A 96 -15.85 -2.15 13.37
N VAL A 97 -15.77 -0.82 13.34
CA VAL A 97 -15.27 -0.07 12.17
C VAL A 97 -13.79 -0.37 11.92
N LYS A 98 -12.96 -0.35 12.96
CA LYS A 98 -11.53 -0.71 12.85
C LYS A 98 -11.34 -2.16 12.42
N ASP A 99 -12.13 -3.09 12.96
CA ASP A 99 -12.08 -4.50 12.59
C ASP A 99 -12.41 -4.72 11.11
N ILE A 100 -13.40 -4.00 10.57
CA ILE A 100 -13.75 -4.04 9.13
C ILE A 100 -12.62 -3.46 8.27
N ALA A 101 -12.01 -2.35 8.69
CA ALA A 101 -10.89 -1.74 7.96
C ALA A 101 -9.68 -2.69 7.92
N ALA A 102 -9.33 -3.31 9.05
CA ALA A 102 -8.28 -4.32 9.14
C ALA A 102 -8.60 -5.56 8.29
N ALA A 103 -9.86 -6.01 8.26
CA ALA A 103 -10.28 -7.12 7.42
C ALA A 103 -10.13 -6.80 5.91
N ALA A 104 -10.42 -5.57 5.50
CA ALA A 104 -10.21 -5.14 4.11
C ALA A 104 -8.72 -5.19 3.71
N VAL A 105 -7.82 -4.77 4.61
CA VAL A 105 -6.37 -4.92 4.43
C VAL A 105 -5.97 -6.39 4.31
N ALA A 106 -6.52 -7.27 5.17
CA ALA A 106 -6.23 -8.69 5.12
C ALA A 106 -6.63 -9.34 3.77
N VAL A 107 -7.79 -8.96 3.22
CA VAL A 107 -8.26 -9.48 1.92
C VAL A 107 -7.29 -9.09 0.80
N ILE A 108 -6.89 -7.81 0.71
CA ILE A 108 -5.97 -7.39 -0.35
C ILE A 108 -4.56 -7.96 -0.13
N MET A 109 -4.14 -8.13 1.12
CA MET A 109 -2.87 -8.77 1.46
C MET A 109 -2.84 -10.23 0.99
N ALA A 110 -3.93 -10.98 1.16
CA ALA A 110 -4.03 -12.35 0.66
C ALA A 110 -3.86 -12.43 -0.86
N ILE A 111 -4.49 -11.51 -1.60
CA ILE A 111 -4.35 -11.41 -3.06
C ILE A 111 -2.90 -11.10 -3.44
N TRP A 112 -2.28 -10.14 -2.76
CA TRP A 112 -0.88 -9.78 -3.01
C TRP A 112 0.10 -10.93 -2.75
N VAL A 113 -0.10 -11.70 -1.68
CA VAL A 113 0.70 -12.91 -1.42
C VAL A 113 0.60 -13.91 -2.55
N ILE A 114 -0.61 -14.11 -3.12
CA ILE A 114 -0.80 -15.01 -4.27
C ILE A 114 -0.02 -14.51 -5.48
N VAL A 115 -0.08 -13.21 -5.78
CA VAL A 115 0.67 -12.60 -6.90
C VAL A 115 2.18 -12.75 -6.70
N VAL A 116 2.70 -12.44 -5.51
CA VAL A 116 4.12 -12.59 -5.21
C VAL A 116 4.55 -14.06 -5.30
N ALA A 117 3.72 -14.99 -4.82
CA ALA A 117 4.01 -16.41 -4.87
C ALA A 117 4.02 -16.95 -6.30
N SER A 118 3.09 -16.53 -7.17
CA SER A 118 3.08 -16.92 -8.58
C SER A 118 4.33 -16.44 -9.30
N ASP A 119 4.69 -15.16 -9.13
CA ASP A 119 5.88 -14.59 -9.75
C ASP A 119 7.16 -15.29 -9.27
N LEU A 120 7.23 -15.63 -7.98
CA LEU A 120 8.36 -16.36 -7.41
C LEU A 120 8.45 -17.80 -7.94
N MET A 121 7.33 -18.51 -8.07
CA MET A 121 7.31 -19.86 -8.65
C MET A 121 7.79 -19.85 -10.10
N ASP A 122 7.34 -18.87 -10.88
CA ASP A 122 7.77 -18.71 -12.26
C ASP A 122 9.27 -18.40 -12.34
N LEU A 123 9.78 -17.52 -11.48
CA LEU A 123 11.21 -17.23 -11.36
C LEU A 123 12.04 -18.47 -11.02
N LEU A 124 11.59 -19.27 -10.04
CA LEU A 124 12.26 -20.50 -9.63
C LEU A 124 12.27 -21.54 -10.76
N SER A 125 11.19 -21.64 -11.53
CA SER A 125 11.11 -22.56 -12.68
C SER A 125 12.18 -22.26 -13.72
N VAL A 126 12.40 -20.98 -14.02
CA VAL A 126 13.41 -20.51 -14.98
C VAL A 126 14.82 -20.75 -14.46
N LEU A 127 15.06 -20.47 -13.18
CA LEU A 127 16.35 -20.74 -12.54
C LEU A 127 16.70 -22.23 -12.58
N MET A 128 15.73 -23.11 -12.31
CA MET A 128 15.92 -24.55 -12.39
C MET A 128 16.22 -25.03 -13.82
N GLN A 129 15.57 -24.47 -14.84
CA GLN A 129 15.87 -24.78 -16.24
C GLN A 129 17.28 -24.36 -16.63
N ARG A 130 17.70 -23.15 -16.22
CA ARG A 130 19.05 -22.63 -16.50
C ARG A 130 20.16 -23.39 -15.79
N TRP A 131 19.90 -23.95 -14.61
CA TRP A 131 20.88 -24.75 -13.87
C TRP A 131 20.99 -26.20 -14.35
N ARG A 132 19.96 -26.71 -15.05
CA ARG A 132 19.98 -28.04 -15.67
C ARG A 132 20.53 -28.06 -17.11
N GLY A 133 20.79 -26.90 -17.71
CA GLY A 133 21.28 -26.75 -19.08
C GLY A 133 22.77 -26.47 -19.18
#